data_AF-A0AA38SJW1-F1
#
_entry.id   AF-A0AA38SJW1-F1
#
_cell.length_a   1.000
_cell.length_b   1.000
_cell.length_c   1.000
_cell.angle_alpha   90.00
_cell.angle_beta   90.00
_cell.angle_gamma   90.00
#
_symmetry.space_group_name_H-M   'P 1'
#
loop_
_entity.id
_entity.type
_entity.pdbx_description
1 polymer ?
#
loop_
_entity_poly.entity_id
_entity_poly.type
_entity_poly.pdbx_seq_one_letter_code
_entity_poly.pdbx_strand_id
1 'polypeptide(L)'
;MTERSNEKEFVVPAIPKFDGHYDHWARLMENFIRSKEYWSLIELGIPEEGGSTPSTAQQKTINDQKLKDLKLKNFLFQSID
;
A
#
# COMPACT_ATOMS: atom_id res chain seq x y z
N MET A 1 17.31 30.24 -25.25
CA MET A 1 17.45 28.85 -24.77
C MET A 1 16.95 28.86 -23.34
N THR A 2 15.64 28.68 -23.17
CA THR A 2 14.98 28.85 -21.87
C THR A 2 15.05 27.53 -21.13
N GLU A 3 15.80 27.50 -20.04
CA GLU A 3 15.82 26.40 -19.07
C GLU A 3 14.40 26.20 -18.54
N ARG A 4 13.78 25.07 -18.92
CA ARG A 4 12.60 24.57 -18.20
C ARG A 4 13.13 23.99 -16.88
N SER A 5 13.08 24.81 -15.84
CA SER A 5 13.04 24.32 -14.46
C SER A 5 11.95 23.24 -14.42
N ASN A 6 12.37 21.98 -14.33
CA ASN A 6 11.47 20.87 -14.14
C ASN A 6 10.95 21.02 -12.71
N GLU A 7 9.85 21.76 -12.58
CA GLU A 7 9.03 21.78 -11.38
C GLU A 7 8.90 20.34 -10.93
N LYS A 8 9.25 20.09 -9.68
CA LYS A 8 9.01 18.80 -9.04
C LYS A 8 7.50 18.64 -8.98
N GLU A 9 6.90 18.22 -10.10
CA GLU A 9 5.62 17.55 -10.08
C GLU A 9 5.79 16.53 -8.97
N PHE A 10 5.05 16.72 -7.88
CA PHE A 10 4.88 15.67 -6.91
C PHE A 10 4.09 14.60 -7.63
N VAL A 11 4.80 13.83 -8.45
CA VAL A 11 4.26 12.73 -9.23
C VAL A 11 3.66 11.84 -8.17
N VAL A 12 2.33 11.74 -8.17
CA VAL A 12 1.63 10.74 -7.36
C VAL A 12 2.39 9.44 -7.62
N PRO A 13 2.97 8.80 -6.60
CA PRO A 13 3.83 7.65 -6.84
C PRO A 13 2.99 6.61 -7.57
N ALA A 14 3.34 6.40 -8.83
CA ALA A 14 2.67 5.44 -9.69
C ALA A 14 2.91 4.04 -9.11
N ILE A 15 1.96 3.13 -9.32
CA ILE A 15 2.14 1.73 -8.90
C ILE A 15 3.35 1.17 -9.69
N PRO A 16 4.42 0.75 -9.01
CA PRO A 16 5.58 0.16 -9.67
C PRO A 16 5.16 -1.04 -10.51
N LYS A 17 5.66 -1.17 -11.74
CA LYS A 17 5.42 -2.34 -12.59
C LYS A 17 6.58 -3.33 -12.46
N PHE A 18 6.26 -4.61 -12.43
CA PHE A 18 7.24 -5.68 -12.39
C PHE A 18 7.83 -5.88 -13.77
N ASP A 19 9.15 -5.77 -13.87
CA ASP A 19 9.93 -5.84 -15.11
C ASP A 19 10.85 -7.07 -15.17
N GLY A 20 10.71 -7.99 -14.22
CA GLY A 20 11.59 -9.15 -14.04
C GLY A 20 12.72 -8.93 -13.02
N HIS A 21 13.00 -7.70 -12.58
CA HIS A 21 14.00 -7.41 -11.55
C HIS A 21 13.38 -7.32 -10.16
N TYR A 22 13.25 -8.47 -9.48
CA TYR A 22 12.58 -8.58 -8.18
C TYR A 22 13.11 -7.59 -7.12
N ASP A 23 14.43 -7.50 -6.91
CA ASP A 23 15.00 -6.63 -5.87
C ASP A 23 14.70 -5.14 -6.11
N HIS A 24 14.72 -4.72 -7.39
CA HIS A 24 14.43 -3.35 -7.78
C HIS A 24 12.94 -3.04 -7.56
N TRP A 25 12.08 -3.91 -8.08
CA TRP A 25 10.63 -3.81 -7.92
C TRP A 25 10.20 -3.82 -6.45
N ALA A 26 10.76 -4.71 -5.64
CA ALA A 26 10.43 -4.83 -4.22
C ALA A 26 10.75 -3.54 -3.45
N ARG A 27 11.88 -2.89 -3.75
CA ARG A 27 12.26 -1.61 -3.13
C ARG A 27 11.28 -0.49 -3.52
N LEU A 28 10.84 -0.45 -4.77
CA LEU A 28 9.85 0.54 -5.22
C LEU A 28 8.48 0.28 -4.60
N MET A 29 8.04 -0.97 -4.56
CA MET A 29 6.79 -1.38 -3.92
C MET A 29 6.78 -1.08 -2.43
N GLU A 30 7.88 -1.34 -1.72
CA GLU A 30 8.01 -0.99 -0.30
C GLU A 30 7.80 0.51 -0.07
N ASN A 31 8.50 1.36 -0.82
CA ASN A 31 8.35 2.81 -0.72
C ASN A 31 6.93 3.28 -1.05
N PHE A 32 6.32 2.70 -2.09
CA PHE A 32 4.94 2.98 -2.47
C PHE A 32 3.97 2.63 -1.32
N ILE A 33 4.09 1.45 -0.73
CA ILE A 33 3.22 0.99 0.37
C ILE A 33 3.40 1.86 1.63
N ARG A 34 4.65 2.24 1.95
CA ARG A 34 4.95 3.16 3.05
C ARG A 34 4.35 4.54 2.82
N SER A 35 4.39 5.07 1.59
CA SER A 35 3.74 6.34 1.23
C SER A 35 2.21 6.33 1.35
N LYS A 36 1.59 5.14 1.32
CA LYS A 36 0.15 4.93 1.52
C LYS A 36 -0.23 4.64 2.98
N GLU A 37 0.74 4.60 3.89
CA GLU A 37 0.54 4.24 5.31
C GLU A 37 -0.07 2.84 5.50
N TYR A 38 0.17 1.93 4.55
CA TYR A 38 -0.35 0.54 4.61
C TYR A 38 0.66 -0.44 5.20
N TRP A 39 1.90 0.00 5.45
CA TRP A 39 2.98 -0.86 5.95
C TRP A 39 2.63 -1.57 7.26
N SER A 40 1.89 -0.92 8.16
CA SER A 40 1.45 -1.50 9.42
C SER A 40 0.57 -2.76 9.24
N LEU A 41 -0.14 -2.90 8.11
CA LEU A 41 -0.93 -4.10 7.80
C LEU A 41 -0.06 -5.29 7.44
N ILE A 42 1.13 -5.04 6.87
CA ILE A 42 2.09 -6.08 6.52
C ILE A 42 2.82 -6.56 7.78
N GLU A 43 3.24 -5.65 8.65
CA GLU A 43 3.97 -5.98 9.88
C GLU A 43 3.09 -6.56 10.98
N LEU A 44 1.92 -5.95 11.23
CA LEU A 44 1.07 -6.29 12.36
C LEU A 44 -0.10 -7.20 11.98
N GLY A 45 -0.42 -7.30 10.69
CA GLY A 45 -1.60 -7.99 10.21
C GLY A 45 -2.91 -7.28 10.59
N ILE A 46 -4.02 -7.94 10.28
CA ILE A 46 -5.34 -7.55 10.77
C ILE A 46 -5.58 -8.33 12.07
N PRO A 47 -5.94 -7.66 13.18
CA PRO A 47 -6.27 -8.35 14.42
C PRO A 47 -7.37 -9.39 14.18
N GLU A 48 -7.09 -10.65 14.52
CA GLU A 48 -8.12 -11.67 14.50
C GLU A 48 -9.16 -11.39 15.59
N GLU A 49 -10.41 -11.68 15.27
CA GLU A 49 -11.58 -11.40 16.11
C GLU A 49 -11.59 -12.48 17.21
N GLY A 50 -10.73 -12.31 18.22
CA GLY A 50 -10.44 -13.33 19.21
C GLY A 50 -11.66 -13.68 20.05
N GLY A 51 -12.38 -14.76 19.69
CA GLY A 51 -13.34 -15.54 20.47
C GLY A 51 -14.56 -14.83 21.08
N SER A 52 -14.52 -13.50 21.19
CA SER A 52 -15.53 -12.63 21.78
C SER A 52 -16.01 -11.66 20.71
N THR A 53 -17.32 -11.42 20.67
CA THR A 53 -17.93 -10.46 19.75
C THR A 53 -17.26 -9.09 19.90
N PRO A 54 -16.60 -8.56 18.84
CA PRO A 54 -15.98 -7.25 18.89
C PRO A 54 -17.03 -6.19 19.22
N SER A 55 -16.66 -5.19 20.01
CA SER A 55 -17.49 -3.99 20.15
C SER A 55 -17.66 -3.33 18.77
N THR A 56 -18.77 -2.62 18.55
CA THR A 56 -19.07 -1.91 17.29
C THR A 56 -17.90 -1.03 16.82
N ALA A 57 -17.16 -0.42 17.75
CA ALA A 57 -15.97 0.37 17.44
C ALA A 57 -14.80 -0.49 16.91
N GLN A 58 -14.55 -1.66 17.52
CA GLN A 58 -13.54 -2.60 17.07
C GLN A 58 -13.88 -3.20 15.71
N GLN A 59 -15.16 -3.52 15.48
CA GLN A 59 -15.63 -4.03 14.20
C GLN A 59 -15.38 -3.04 13.06
N LYS A 60 -15.59 -1.74 13.31
CA LYS A 60 -15.28 -0.68 12.35
C LYS A 60 -13.79 -0.65 12.02
N THR A 61 -12.92 -0.68 13.03
CA THR A 61 -11.46 -0.71 12.82
C THR A 61 -11.02 -1.92 12.01
N ILE A 62 -11.56 -3.10 12.31
CA ILE A 62 -11.27 -4.34 11.58
C ILE A 62 -11.72 -4.21 10.11
N ASN A 63 -12.92 -3.69 9.87
CA ASN A 63 -13.43 -3.48 8.51
C ASN A 63 -12.58 -2.46 7.72
N ASP A 64 -12.13 -1.38 8.36
CA ASP A 64 -11.25 -0.38 7.76
C ASP A 64 -9.89 -1.00 7.39
N GLN A 65 -9.33 -1.85 8.25
CA GLN A 65 -8.09 -2.58 7.99
C GLN A 65 -8.27 -3.61 6.86
N LYS A 66 -9.38 -4.37 6.85
CA LYS A 66 -9.74 -5.28 5.75
C LYS A 66 -9.84 -4.54 4.41
N LEU A 67 -10.44 -3.34 4.41
CA LEU A 67 -10.54 -2.52 3.20
C LEU A 67 -9.16 -2.06 2.71
N LYS A 68 -8.26 -1.65 3.61
CA LYS A 68 -6.89 -1.27 3.24
C LYS A 68 -6.09 -2.47 2.72
N ASP A 69 -6.25 -3.65 3.32
CA ASP A 69 -5.64 -4.90 2.85
C ASP A 69 -6.09 -5.26 1.43
N LEU A 70 -7.40 -5.17 1.13
CA LEU A 70 -7.92 -5.38 -0.22
C LEU A 70 -7.32 -4.38 -1.24
N LYS A 71 -7.14 -3.12 -0.85
CA LYS A 71 -6.49 -2.11 -1.70
C LYS A 71 -5.01 -2.44 -1.93
N LEU A 72 -4.29 -2.87 -0.89
CA LEU A 72 -2.90 -3.29 -0.98
C LEU A 72 -2.73 -4.46 -1.96
N LYS A 73 -3.58 -5.49 -1.82
CA LYS A 73 -3.61 -6.64 -2.75
C LYS A 73 -3.86 -6.20 -4.18
N ASN A 74 -4.82 -5.29 -4.39
CA ASN A 74 -5.09 -4.74 -5.72
C ASN A 74 -3.85 -4.04 -6.31
N PHE A 75 -3.11 -3.26 -5.53
CA PHE A 75 -1.86 -2.66 -5.99
C PHE A 75 -0.80 -3.70 -6.36
N LEU A 76 -0.68 -4.79 -5.60
CA LEU A 76 0.22 -5.89 -5.91
C LEU A 76 -0.19 -6.65 -7.17
N PHE A 77 -1.48 -6.81 -7.44
CA PHE A 77 -1.95 -7.39 -8.70
C PHE A 77 -1.64 -6.46 -9.88
N GLN A 78 -1.98 -5.18 -9.75
CA GLN A 78 -1.68 -4.17 -10.78
C GLN A 78 -0.20 -3.98 -11.01
N SER A 79 0.67 -4.30 -10.05
CA SER A 79 2.12 -4.19 -10.26
C SER A 79 2.69 -5.37 -11.05
N ILE A 80 2.00 -6.50 -11.11
CA ILE A 80 2.48 -7.73 -11.76
C ILE A 80 1.80 -7.97 -13.12
N ASP A 81 0.54 -7.54 -13.26
CA ASP A 81 -0.23 -7.55 -14.52
C ASP A 81 0.21 -6.44 -15.50
#